data_AF-A0A967KH80-F1
#
_entry.id   AF-A0A967KH80-F1
#
_cell.length_a   1.000
_cell.length_b   1.000
_cell.length_c   1.000
_cell.angle_alpha   90.00
_cell.angle_beta   90.00
_cell.angle_gamma   90.00
#
_symmetry.space_group_name_H-M   'P 1'
#
loop_
_entity.id
_entity.type
_entity.pdbx_description
1 polymer ?
#
loop_
_entity_poly.entity_id
_entity_poly.type
_entity_poly.pdbx_seq_one_letter_code
_entity_poly.pdbx_strand_id
1 'polypeptide(L)'
;RPEIRIPAFVLIIASVVTVIQLLMQAWFHDLYRILGIFIPLIVTNCAIIGRAEAFASRSAPVPALVDGFATGLGFCLTLVLLGALREVTGRGTLLSGAQVMFGEFGERLALTVIPDHPGFLLAILPPGAFFGLGLLIAARNWLQARRVNPSAAAAGAPATGPV
;
A
#
# COMPACT_ATOMS: atom_id res chain seq x y z
N ARG A 1 -4.18 24.69 -24.57
CA ARG A 1 -2.72 24.50 -24.43
C ARG A 1 -2.48 23.39 -23.40
N PRO A 2 -1.71 22.34 -23.72
CA PRO A 2 -1.52 21.16 -22.87
C PRO A 2 -0.85 21.47 -21.51
N GLU A 3 -0.20 22.62 -21.41
CA GLU A 3 0.56 23.11 -20.25
C GLU A 3 -0.28 23.35 -18.99
N ILE A 4 -1.60 23.50 -19.12
CA ILE A 4 -2.51 23.86 -18.00
C ILE A 4 -3.17 22.62 -17.36
N ARG A 5 -3.06 21.45 -18.00
CA ARG A 5 -3.73 20.22 -17.53
C ARG A 5 -3.17 19.72 -16.20
N ILE A 6 -1.85 19.69 -16.05
CA ILE A 6 -1.20 19.16 -14.84
C ILE A 6 -1.55 20.05 -13.62
N PRO A 7 -1.39 21.38 -13.67
CA PRO A 7 -1.82 22.25 -12.57
C PRO A 7 -3.30 22.12 -12.24
N ALA A 8 -4.17 21.98 -13.24
CA ALA A 8 -5.60 21.80 -13.01
C ALA A 8 -5.92 20.51 -12.24
N PHE A 9 -5.28 19.37 -12.59
CA PHE A 9 -5.46 18.13 -11.84
C PHE A 9 -4.95 18.24 -10.41
N VAL A 10 -3.78 18.84 -10.21
CA VAL A 10 -3.22 19.05 -8.86
C VAL A 10 -4.16 19.91 -8.01
N LEU A 11 -4.76 20.97 -8.56
CA LEU A 11 -5.72 21.81 -7.85
C LEU A 11 -7.00 21.06 -7.46
N ILE A 12 -7.54 20.22 -8.35
CA ILE A 12 -8.72 19.40 -8.06
C ILE A 12 -8.40 18.37 -6.95
N ILE A 13 -7.24 17.72 -7.02
CA ILE A 13 -6.81 16.77 -5.98
C ILE A 13 -6.61 17.51 -4.65
N ALA A 14 -5.96 18.68 -4.67
CA ALA A 14 -5.69 19.49 -3.49
C ALA A 14 -6.98 19.93 -2.77
N SER A 15 -8.02 20.32 -3.51
CA SER A 15 -9.29 20.72 -2.91
C SER A 15 -9.98 19.56 -2.21
N VAL A 16 -10.03 18.37 -2.84
CA VAL A 16 -10.60 17.17 -2.24
C VAL A 16 -9.81 16.72 -1.01
N VAL A 17 -8.47 16.71 -1.09
CA VAL A 17 -7.60 16.34 0.04
C VAL A 17 -7.74 17.33 1.19
N THR A 18 -7.93 18.63 0.92
CA THR A 18 -8.22 19.65 1.95
C THR A 18 -9.54 19.37 2.67
N VAL A 19 -10.60 18.97 1.95
CA VAL A 19 -11.87 18.59 2.60
C VAL A 19 -11.66 17.39 3.53
N ILE A 20 -10.90 16.38 3.10
CA ILE A 20 -10.54 15.22 3.94
C ILE A 20 -9.74 15.65 5.16
N GLN A 21 -8.79 16.57 5.01
CA GLN A 21 -8.02 17.13 6.11
C GLN A 21 -8.92 17.77 7.18
N LEU A 22 -9.89 18.59 6.77
CA LEU A 22 -10.83 19.24 7.68
C LEU A 22 -11.74 18.22 8.37
N LEU A 23 -12.20 17.19 7.64
CA LEU A 23 -12.99 16.09 8.22
C LEU A 23 -12.19 15.31 9.26
N MET A 24 -10.91 15.01 8.99
CA MET A 24 -10.02 14.37 9.96
C MET A 24 -9.80 15.25 11.19
N GLN A 25 -9.62 16.56 11.03
CA GLN A 25 -9.46 17.47 12.16
C GLN A 25 -10.70 17.49 13.07
N ALA A 26 -11.90 17.31 12.50
CA ALA A 26 -13.15 17.30 13.24
C ALA A 26 -13.45 15.97 13.95
N TRP A 27 -13.19 14.82 13.30
CA TRP A 27 -13.59 13.49 13.81
C TRP A 27 -12.42 12.63 14.32
N PHE A 28 -11.20 12.85 13.83
CA PHE A 28 -10.01 12.02 14.09
C PHE A 28 -8.77 12.87 14.40
N HIS A 29 -8.84 13.68 15.45
CA HIS A 29 -7.80 14.67 15.77
C HIS A 29 -6.42 14.05 16.06
N ASP A 30 -6.36 12.91 16.75
CA ASP A 30 -5.10 12.23 17.04
C ASP A 30 -4.41 11.72 15.78
N LEU A 31 -5.18 11.18 14.82
CA LEU A 31 -4.66 10.78 13.52
C LEU A 31 -4.17 11.98 12.71
N TYR A 32 -4.88 13.12 12.78
CA TYR A 32 -4.47 14.35 12.11
C TYR A 32 -3.10 14.86 12.60
N ARG A 33 -2.81 14.79 13.91
CA ARG A 33 -1.51 15.22 14.44
C ARG A 33 -0.33 14.41 13.87
N ILE A 34 -0.55 13.13 13.58
CA ILE A 34 0.48 12.23 13.04
C ILE A 34 0.55 12.33 11.52
N LEU A 35 -0.60 12.30 10.84
CA LEU A 35 -0.68 12.25 9.38
C LEU A 35 -0.57 13.63 8.72
N GLY A 36 -0.72 14.72 9.47
CA GLY A 36 -0.82 16.10 8.95
C GLY A 36 0.32 16.49 8.01
N ILE A 37 1.55 16.06 8.30
CA ILE A 37 2.72 16.32 7.44
C ILE A 37 2.68 15.54 6.12
N PHE A 38 1.95 14.43 6.07
CA PHE A 38 1.84 13.55 4.90
C PHE A 38 0.68 13.96 3.99
N ILE A 39 -0.26 14.80 4.45
CA ILE A 39 -1.41 15.25 3.65
C ILE A 39 -0.96 15.97 2.36
N PRO A 40 0.02 16.91 2.39
CA PRO A 40 0.56 17.50 1.16
C PRO A 40 1.24 16.48 0.23
N LEU A 41 1.83 15.41 0.78
CA LEU A 41 2.46 14.34 0.00
C LEU A 41 1.44 13.46 -0.73
N ILE A 42 0.18 13.44 -0.29
CA ILE A 42 -0.91 12.77 -0.99
C ILE A 42 -1.27 13.54 -2.27
N VAL A 43 -1.33 14.89 -2.18
CA VAL A 43 -1.66 15.76 -3.33
C VAL A 43 -0.63 15.63 -4.46
N THR A 44 0.65 15.50 -4.09
CA THR A 44 1.76 15.39 -5.04
C THR A 44 2.13 13.93 -5.36
N ASN A 45 1.28 12.97 -5.02
CA ASN A 45 1.55 11.57 -5.28
C ASN A 45 1.55 11.27 -6.80
N CYS A 46 2.67 10.76 -7.29
CA CYS A 46 2.87 10.47 -8.71
C CYS A 46 1.92 9.41 -9.27
N ALA A 47 1.49 8.43 -8.46
CA ALA A 47 0.57 7.40 -8.92
C ALA A 47 -0.84 7.99 -9.16
N ILE A 48 -1.29 8.90 -8.30
CA ILE A 48 -2.60 9.57 -8.45
C ILE A 48 -2.58 10.47 -9.70
N ILE A 49 -1.57 11.34 -9.83
CA ILE A 49 -1.44 12.25 -10.97
C ILE A 49 -1.29 11.46 -12.28
N GLY A 50 -0.45 10.41 -12.29
CA GLY A 50 -0.22 9.59 -13.47
C GLY A 50 -1.47 8.86 -13.97
N ARG A 51 -2.32 8.36 -13.07
CA ARG A 51 -3.61 7.74 -13.46
C ARG A 51 -4.64 8.77 -13.91
N ALA A 52 -4.70 9.92 -13.23
CA ALA A 52 -5.56 11.03 -13.65
C ALA A 52 -5.21 11.51 -15.06
N GLU A 53 -3.92 11.63 -15.36
CA GLU A 53 -3.45 12.00 -16.67
C GLU A 53 -3.70 10.91 -17.72
N ALA A 54 -3.31 9.67 -17.45
CA ALA A 54 -3.33 8.59 -18.45
C ALA A 54 -4.74 8.08 -18.76
N PHE A 55 -5.63 8.00 -17.76
CA PHE A 55 -6.92 7.34 -17.89
C PHE A 55 -8.11 8.32 -17.78
N ALA A 56 -8.13 9.17 -16.76
CA ALA A 56 -9.26 10.06 -16.52
C ALA A 56 -9.39 11.16 -17.58
N SER A 57 -8.28 11.62 -18.17
CA SER A 57 -8.32 12.69 -19.18
C SER A 57 -8.89 12.27 -20.55
N ARG A 58 -9.05 10.97 -20.80
CA ARG A 58 -9.44 10.41 -22.11
C ARG A 58 -10.65 9.47 -22.05
N SER A 59 -11.20 9.21 -20.86
CA SER A 59 -12.26 8.21 -20.64
C SER A 59 -13.54 8.86 -20.11
N ALA A 60 -14.67 8.17 -20.28
CA ALA A 60 -15.93 8.57 -19.65
C ALA A 60 -15.83 8.56 -18.11
N PRO A 61 -16.65 9.33 -17.39
CA PRO A 61 -16.52 9.49 -15.93
C PRO A 61 -16.74 8.18 -15.16
N VAL A 62 -17.70 7.35 -15.58
CA VAL A 62 -18.01 6.07 -14.90
C VAL A 62 -16.84 5.08 -14.94
N PRO A 63 -16.25 4.73 -16.10
CA PRO A 63 -15.08 3.85 -16.12
C PRO A 63 -13.87 4.47 -15.42
N ALA A 64 -13.70 5.80 -15.47
CA ALA A 64 -12.63 6.48 -14.75
C ALA A 64 -12.76 6.36 -13.22
N LEU A 65 -13.98 6.38 -12.68
CA LEU A 65 -14.24 6.15 -11.26
C LEU A 65 -13.87 4.72 -10.83
N VAL A 66 -14.26 3.72 -11.63
CA VAL A 66 -13.94 2.32 -11.34
C VAL A 66 -12.43 2.09 -11.37
N ASP A 67 -11.73 2.67 -12.35
CA ASP A 67 -10.27 2.59 -12.45
C ASP A 67 -9.54 3.24 -11.26
N GLY A 68 -10.00 4.43 -10.87
CA GLY A 68 -9.47 5.15 -9.71
C GLY A 68 -9.69 4.37 -8.41
N PHE A 69 -10.89 3.79 -8.23
CA PHE A 69 -11.21 2.97 -7.07
C PHE A 69 -10.36 1.69 -7.03
N ALA A 70 -10.26 0.97 -8.14
CA ALA A 70 -9.46 -0.27 -8.23
C ALA A 70 -7.97 0.00 -7.96
N THR A 71 -7.42 1.08 -8.54
CA THR A 71 -6.02 1.45 -8.32
C THR A 71 -5.77 1.90 -6.87
N GLY A 72 -6.67 2.69 -6.30
CA GLY A 72 -6.60 3.11 -4.89
C GLY A 72 -6.67 1.93 -3.92
N LEU A 73 -7.57 0.97 -4.16
CA LEU A 73 -7.69 -0.24 -3.36
C LEU A 73 -6.43 -1.12 -3.45
N GLY A 74 -5.86 -1.26 -4.65
CA GLY A 74 -4.60 -1.99 -4.85
C GLY A 74 -3.42 -1.32 -4.15
N PHE A 75 -3.34 0.01 -4.20
CA PHE A 75 -2.31 0.77 -3.48
C PHE A 75 -2.45 0.61 -1.96
N CYS A 76 -3.68 0.73 -1.43
CA CYS A 76 -3.99 0.50 -0.02
C CYS A 76 -3.57 -0.89 0.43
N LEU A 77 -3.97 -1.94 -0.29
CA LEU A 77 -3.64 -3.33 0.05
C LEU A 77 -2.13 -3.58 0.03
N THR A 78 -1.41 -2.98 -0.91
CA THR A 78 0.06 -3.08 -0.99
C THR A 78 0.72 -2.43 0.22
N LEU A 79 0.26 -1.24 0.63
CA LEU A 79 0.78 -0.55 1.81
C LEU A 79 0.45 -1.27 3.12
N VAL A 80 -0.77 -1.82 3.24
CA VAL A 80 -1.17 -2.63 4.41
C VAL A 80 -0.31 -3.88 4.51
N LEU A 81 -0.11 -4.61 3.41
CA LEU A 81 0.74 -5.80 3.39
C LEU A 81 2.20 -5.48 3.71
N LEU A 82 2.74 -4.42 3.13
CA LEU A 82 4.10 -3.97 3.41
C LEU A 82 4.26 -3.49 4.86
N GLY A 83 3.26 -2.78 5.39
CA GLY A 83 3.21 -2.36 6.79
C GLY A 83 3.18 -3.55 7.75
N ALA A 84 2.30 -4.52 7.50
CA ALA A 84 2.21 -5.74 8.29
C ALA A 84 3.53 -6.55 8.28
N LEU A 85 4.16 -6.71 7.10
CA LEU A 85 5.45 -7.40 6.99
C LEU A 85 6.54 -6.66 7.80
N ARG A 86 6.57 -5.33 7.74
CA ARG A 86 7.53 -4.51 8.48
C ARG A 86 7.28 -4.52 9.98
N GLU A 87 6.03 -4.57 10.40
CA GLU A 87 5.66 -4.65 11.81
C GLU A 87 6.04 -6.01 12.40
N VAL A 88 5.75 -7.10 11.70
CA VAL A 88 6.13 -8.46 12.11
C VAL A 88 7.64 -8.61 12.18
N THR A 89 8.37 -8.14 11.15
CA THR A 89 9.84 -8.28 11.11
C THR A 89 10.55 -7.34 12.10
N GLY A 90 9.98 -6.17 12.37
CA GLY A 90 10.61 -5.15 13.22
C GLY A 90 10.26 -5.29 14.71
N ARG A 91 9.01 -5.60 15.03
CA ARG A 91 8.45 -5.61 16.40
C ARG A 91 7.89 -6.95 16.86
N GLY A 92 7.67 -7.92 15.96
CA GLY A 92 7.07 -9.22 16.31
C GLY A 92 5.57 -9.16 16.62
N THR A 93 4.93 -8.02 16.36
CA THR A 93 3.49 -7.78 16.58
C THR A 93 2.76 -7.53 15.27
N LEU A 94 1.45 -7.76 15.28
CA LEU A 94 0.55 -7.44 14.19
C LEU A 94 -0.52 -6.45 14.69
N LEU A 95 -0.68 -5.31 14.01
CA LEU A 95 -1.69 -4.28 14.28
C LEU A 95 -1.54 -3.56 15.64
N SER A 96 -0.33 -3.51 16.18
CA SER A 96 0.01 -2.61 17.28
C SER A 96 -0.18 -1.15 16.83
N GLY A 97 -1.03 -0.39 17.52
CA GLY A 97 -1.36 0.99 17.11
C GLY A 97 -2.76 1.17 16.50
N ALA A 98 -3.51 0.08 16.26
CA ALA A 98 -4.87 0.16 15.73
C ALA A 98 -5.84 0.96 16.62
N GLN A 99 -5.52 1.14 17.90
CA GLN A 99 -6.30 1.95 18.85
C GLN A 99 -6.44 3.42 18.43
N VAL A 100 -5.50 3.97 17.64
CA VAL A 100 -5.54 5.36 17.17
C VAL A 100 -6.66 5.58 16.14
N MET A 101 -7.04 4.54 15.38
CA MET A 101 -8.12 4.61 14.40
C MET A 101 -9.43 3.97 14.89
N PHE A 102 -9.34 2.90 15.68
CA PHE A 102 -10.50 2.06 16.04
C PHE A 102 -10.85 2.10 17.54
N GLY A 103 -10.16 2.93 18.34
CA GLY A 103 -10.40 3.04 19.78
C GLY A 103 -10.23 1.70 20.50
N GLU A 104 -11.16 1.40 21.40
CA GLU A 104 -11.16 0.17 22.23
C GLU A 104 -11.20 -1.13 21.38
N PHE A 105 -11.78 -1.08 20.18
CA PHE A 105 -11.78 -2.22 19.25
C PHE A 105 -10.38 -2.50 18.66
N GLY A 106 -9.53 -1.47 18.58
CA GLY A 106 -8.16 -1.59 18.08
C GLY A 106 -7.23 -2.37 19.02
N GLU A 107 -7.46 -2.30 20.33
CA GLU A 107 -6.66 -3.05 21.31
C GLU A 107 -6.88 -4.57 21.18
N ARG A 108 -8.10 -4.99 20.82
CA ARG A 108 -8.44 -6.40 20.61
C ARG A 108 -7.89 -6.98 19.30
N LEU A 109 -7.46 -6.11 18.40
CA LEU A 109 -6.93 -6.49 17.09
C LEU A 109 -5.40 -6.68 17.12
N ALA A 110 -4.74 -6.22 18.19
CA ALA A 110 -3.31 -6.37 18.39
C ALA A 110 -2.98 -7.84 18.71
N LEU A 111 -2.32 -8.52 17.78
CA LEU A 111 -1.88 -9.92 17.91
C LEU A 111 -0.37 -9.94 18.12
N THR A 112 0.08 -10.40 19.29
CA THR A 112 1.50 -10.63 19.58
C THR A 112 1.91 -11.97 18.97
N VAL A 113 2.68 -11.94 17.88
CA VAL A 113 3.01 -13.14 17.10
C VAL A 113 4.28 -13.82 17.64
N ILE A 114 5.28 -13.07 18.14
CA ILE A 114 6.51 -13.61 18.73
C ILE A 114 6.87 -12.87 20.05
N PRO A 115 6.99 -13.56 21.20
CA PRO A 115 7.63 -13.01 22.40
C PRO A 115 9.15 -12.93 22.22
N ASP A 116 9.77 -11.84 22.66
CA ASP A 116 11.23 -11.64 22.72
C ASP A 116 11.99 -11.68 21.37
N HIS A 117 11.60 -10.83 20.42
CA HIS A 117 12.47 -10.50 19.29
C HIS A 117 13.39 -9.31 19.61
N PRO A 118 14.72 -9.43 19.48
CA PRO A 118 15.62 -8.27 19.45
C PRO A 118 15.30 -7.48 18.19
N GLY A 119 14.49 -6.42 18.34
CA GLY A 119 13.87 -5.71 17.23
C GLY A 119 14.84 -5.39 16.09
N PHE A 120 14.49 -5.81 14.87
CA PHE A 120 15.32 -5.56 13.70
C PHE A 120 15.09 -4.13 13.21
N LEU A 121 15.88 -3.18 13.72
CA LEU A 121 15.77 -1.75 13.43
C LEU A 121 15.80 -1.44 11.92
N LEU A 122 16.56 -2.22 11.15
CA LEU A 122 16.65 -2.07 9.70
C LEU A 122 15.30 -2.26 8.98
N ALA A 123 14.38 -3.08 9.51
CA ALA A 123 13.03 -3.25 8.93
C ALA A 123 12.11 -2.02 9.13
N ILE A 124 12.37 -1.22 10.16
CA ILE A 124 11.56 -0.05 10.50
C ILE A 124 12.05 1.20 9.75
N LEU A 125 13.34 1.30 9.44
CA LEU A 125 13.90 2.41 8.68
C LEU A 125 13.47 2.41 7.20
N PRO A 126 13.56 3.56 6.48
CA PRO A 126 13.28 3.65 5.03
C PRO A 126 13.87 2.53 4.15
N PRO A 127 15.14 2.08 4.31
CA PRO A 127 15.69 0.93 3.59
C PRO A 127 14.84 -0.35 3.73
N GLY A 128 14.28 -0.65 4.90
CA GLY A 128 13.43 -1.82 5.11
C GLY A 128 12.18 -1.82 4.24
N ALA A 129 11.62 -0.65 3.94
CA ALA A 129 10.47 -0.51 3.04
C ALA A 129 10.85 -0.85 1.59
N PHE A 130 12.04 -0.46 1.12
CA PHE A 130 12.51 -0.79 -0.23
C PHE A 130 12.78 -2.29 -0.40
N PHE A 131 13.42 -2.92 0.58
CA PHE A 131 13.63 -4.37 0.56
C PHE A 131 12.31 -5.13 0.61
N GLY A 132 11.38 -4.72 1.48
CA GLY A 132 10.05 -5.31 1.58
C GLY A 132 9.26 -5.19 0.27
N LEU A 133 9.27 -4.01 -0.34
CA LEU A 133 8.60 -3.81 -1.64
C LEU A 133 9.26 -4.64 -2.75
N GLY A 134 10.59 -4.72 -2.78
CA GLY A 134 11.34 -5.55 -3.73
C GLY A 134 10.98 -7.03 -3.61
N LEU A 135 10.89 -7.55 -2.38
CA LEU A 135 10.48 -8.94 -2.13
C LEU A 135 9.02 -9.18 -2.53
N LEU A 136 8.11 -8.22 -2.27
CA LEU A 136 6.72 -8.31 -2.70
C LEU A 136 6.59 -8.36 -4.22
N ILE A 137 7.35 -7.55 -4.95
CA ILE A 137 7.37 -7.56 -6.41
C ILE A 137 7.95 -8.89 -6.92
N ALA A 138 9.05 -9.38 -6.34
CA ALA A 138 9.65 -10.66 -6.70
C ALA A 138 8.67 -11.83 -6.46
N ALA A 139 7.98 -11.84 -5.31
CA ALA A 139 6.96 -12.83 -5.01
C ALA A 139 5.80 -12.76 -6.01
N ARG A 140 5.29 -11.57 -6.32
CA ARG A 140 4.24 -11.39 -7.34
C ARG A 140 4.67 -11.94 -8.70
N ASN A 141 5.88 -11.62 -9.14
CA ASN A 141 6.43 -12.09 -10.41
C ASN A 141 6.59 -13.62 -10.42
N TRP A 142 7.07 -14.20 -9.32
CA TRP A 142 7.20 -15.65 -9.18
C TRP A 142 5.85 -16.38 -9.18
N LEU A 143 4.84 -15.84 -8.48
CA LEU A 143 3.47 -16.38 -8.53
C LEU A 143 2.89 -16.28 -9.96
N GLN A 144 3.15 -15.19 -10.68
CA GLN A 144 2.70 -15.02 -12.06
C GLN A 144 3.38 -16.03 -13.00
N ALA A 145 4.70 -16.22 -12.88
CA ALA A 145 5.44 -17.21 -13.65
C ALA A 145 4.88 -18.63 -13.44
N ARG A 146 4.49 -18.98 -12.20
CA ARG A 146 3.84 -20.27 -11.89
C ARG A 146 2.42 -20.38 -12.46
N ARG A 147 1.67 -19.28 -12.56
CA ARG A 147 0.31 -19.27 -13.13
C ARG A 147 0.31 -19.33 -14.66
N VAL A 148 1.32 -18.75 -15.30
CA VAL A 148 1.47 -18.76 -16.77
C VAL A 148 2.12 -20.06 -17.28
N ASN A 149 2.90 -20.77 -16.44
CA ASN A 149 3.45 -22.09 -16.75
C ASN A 149 2.89 -23.23 -15.87
N PRO A 150 1.64 -23.70 -16.09
CA PRO A 150 1.17 -24.96 -15.50
C PRO A 150 1.92 -26.20 -16.02
N SER A 151 2.52 -26.16 -17.23
CA SER A 151 3.07 -27.35 -17.89
C SER A 151 4.53 -27.70 -17.56
N ALA A 152 5.26 -26.89 -16.78
CA ALA A 152 6.63 -27.22 -16.39
C ALA A 152 6.71 -28.10 -15.12
N ALA A 153 5.62 -28.19 -14.34
CA ALA A 153 5.56 -28.97 -13.11
C ALA A 153 5.44 -30.49 -13.34
N ALA A 154 5.18 -30.95 -14.57
CA ALA A 154 5.10 -32.37 -14.90
C ALA A 154 6.46 -33.02 -15.27
N ALA A 155 7.54 -32.24 -15.42
CA ALA A 155 8.86 -32.75 -15.86
C ALA A 155 9.93 -32.76 -14.75
N GLY A 156 9.54 -32.55 -13.49
CA GLY A 156 10.45 -32.44 -12.34
C GLY A 156 10.40 -33.60 -11.34
N ALA A 157 9.87 -34.77 -11.72
CA ALA A 157 10.03 -35.98 -10.91
C ALA A 157 11.39 -36.61 -11.26
N PRO A 158 12.34 -36.75 -10.31
CA PRO A 158 13.57 -37.48 -10.57
C PRO A 158 13.21 -38.95 -10.80
N ALA A 159 13.52 -39.45 -12.00
CA ALA A 159 13.48 -40.86 -12.30
C ALA A 159 14.46 -41.58 -11.37
N THR A 160 13.93 -42.28 -10.38
CA THR A 160 14.65 -43.34 -9.67
C THR A 160 14.81 -44.48 -10.67
N GLY A 161 16.01 -44.60 -11.24
CA GLY A 161 16.42 -45.72 -12.09
C GLY A 161 17.34 -46.67 -11.30
N PRO A 162 17.15 -47.99 -11.40
CA PRO A 162 17.83 -48.98 -10.56
C PRO A 162 19.24 -49.29 -11.07
N VAL A 163 20.18 -49.47 -10.15
CA VAL A 163 21.37 -50.32 -10.31
C VAL A 163 21.43 -51.24 -9.10
#